data_AF-A0A963S7X2-F1
#
_entry.id   AF-A0A963S7X2-F1
#
_cell.length_a   1.000
_cell.length_b   1.000
_cell.length_c   1.000
_cell.angle_alpha   90.00
_cell.angle_beta   90.00
_cell.angle_gamma   90.00
#
_symmetry.space_group_name_H-M   'P 1'
#
loop_
_entity.id
_entity.type
_entity.pdbx_description
1 polymer ?
#
loop_
_entity_poly.entity_id
_entity_poly.type
_entity_poly.pdbx_seq_one_letter_code
_entity_poly.pdbx_strand_id
1 'polypeptide(L)'
;QFDNIVNRKAHIESTAQELWEQLEGRIDGFTCAAGTGGTIAGVGMGLKEHDEKIAIALTDPHGAALYSYYACGELKAEGNSVAEGIGQGRITANLEGAPIDTQFRISDEEGLEWVARLLAEEGLCLGLSSGINVAGAVALGKQLGTGARVATILCDTGFRYLSSLYNAEWLRSKDLPVFPWLER
;
A
#
# COMPACT_ATOMS: atom_id res chain seq x y z
N GLN A 1 3.59 4.65 17.95
CA GLN A 1 3.84 3.73 16.81
C GLN A 1 4.71 4.34 15.72
N PHE A 2 4.56 5.63 15.38
CA PHE A 2 5.28 6.26 14.27
C PHE A 2 6.81 6.25 14.42
N ASP A 3 7.35 6.53 15.60
CA ASP A 3 8.81 6.68 15.78
C ASP A 3 9.43 5.63 16.72
N ASN A 4 8.66 4.62 17.14
CA ASN A 4 9.23 3.45 17.82
C ASN A 4 9.69 2.45 16.76
N ILE A 5 11.01 2.31 16.59
CA ILE A 5 11.65 1.47 15.56
C ILE A 5 11.41 -0.04 15.73
N VAL A 6 10.90 -0.47 16.89
CA VAL A 6 10.46 -1.86 17.09
C VAL A 6 9.32 -2.22 16.11
N ASN A 7 8.55 -1.22 15.67
CA ASN A 7 7.54 -1.39 14.63
C ASN A 7 8.16 -1.87 13.30
N ARG A 8 9.15 -1.15 12.77
CA ARG A 8 9.90 -1.60 11.58
C ARG A 8 10.57 -2.94 11.83
N LYS A 9 11.21 -3.11 12.99
CA LYS A 9 11.93 -4.34 13.34
C LYS A 9 11.04 -5.58 13.26
N ALA A 10 9.78 -5.49 13.70
CA ALA A 10 8.84 -6.59 13.58
C ALA A 10 8.71 -7.09 12.13
N HIS A 11 8.61 -6.18 11.16
CA HIS A 11 8.49 -6.54 9.75
C HIS A 11 9.78 -7.03 9.10
N ILE A 12 10.96 -6.64 9.61
CA ILE A 12 12.26 -7.20 9.19
C ILE A 12 12.33 -8.68 9.62
N GLU A 13 12.00 -8.94 10.89
CA GLU A 13 12.19 -10.24 11.52
C GLU A 13 11.06 -11.25 11.25
N SER A 14 9.87 -10.77 10.85
CA SER A 14 8.75 -11.65 10.46
C SER A 14 8.34 -11.47 9.02
N THR A 15 7.61 -10.40 8.68
CA THR A 15 6.92 -10.26 7.38
C THR A 15 7.84 -10.45 6.17
N ALA A 16 9.07 -9.91 6.22
CA ALA A 16 10.04 -10.11 5.16
C ALA A 16 10.46 -11.59 5.00
N GLN A 17 10.69 -12.27 6.13
CA GLN A 17 11.10 -13.68 6.16
C GLN A 17 9.97 -14.58 5.69
N GLU A 18 8.74 -14.32 6.14
CA GLU A 18 7.54 -15.04 5.70
C GLU A 18 7.35 -14.93 4.19
N LEU A 19 7.47 -13.72 3.62
CA LEU A 19 7.37 -13.50 2.17
C LEU A 19 8.47 -14.23 1.40
N TRP A 20 9.71 -14.16 1.87
CA TRP A 20 10.85 -14.83 1.25
C TRP A 20 10.66 -16.35 1.22
N GLU A 21 10.29 -16.94 2.36
CA GLU A 21 10.04 -18.38 2.49
C GLU A 21 8.84 -18.84 1.66
N GLN A 22 7.71 -18.15 1.76
CA GLN A 22 6.47 -18.52 1.07
C GLN A 22 6.56 -18.38 -0.46
N LEU A 23 7.41 -17.49 -0.96
CA LEU A 23 7.67 -17.33 -2.38
C LEU A 23 8.89 -18.14 -2.86
N GLU A 24 9.47 -18.98 -1.99
CA GLU A 24 10.63 -19.83 -2.27
C GLU A 24 11.82 -19.02 -2.81
N GLY A 25 12.06 -17.83 -2.27
CA GLY A 25 13.12 -16.91 -2.71
C GLY A 25 12.94 -16.30 -4.09
N ARG A 26 11.73 -16.38 -4.67
CA ARG A 26 11.41 -15.89 -6.02
C ARG A 26 10.48 -14.67 -5.96
N ILE A 27 10.77 -13.70 -5.10
CA ILE A 27 10.06 -12.41 -5.09
C ILE A 27 10.88 -11.41 -5.91
N ASP A 28 10.24 -10.70 -6.84
CA ASP A 28 10.91 -9.69 -7.67
C ASP A 28 10.60 -8.27 -7.19
N GLY A 29 9.47 -8.08 -6.51
CA GLY A 29 9.12 -6.78 -5.96
C GLY A 29 8.13 -6.85 -4.80
N PHE A 30 8.20 -5.84 -3.94
CA PHE A 30 7.26 -5.62 -2.86
C PHE A 30 6.77 -4.17 -2.89
N THR A 31 5.49 -3.97 -2.59
CA THR A 31 4.94 -2.63 -2.45
C THR A 31 3.86 -2.54 -1.40
N CYS A 32 3.78 -1.41 -0.70
CA CYS A 32 2.60 -1.02 0.06
C CYS A 32 2.58 0.48 0.34
N ALA A 33 1.46 0.95 0.86
CA ALA A 33 1.28 2.29 1.38
C ALA A 33 1.92 2.44 2.77
N ALA A 34 2.14 3.70 3.16
CA ALA A 34 2.77 4.03 4.42
C ALA A 34 1.86 4.89 5.32
N GLY A 35 1.57 4.36 6.51
CA GLY A 35 1.12 5.15 7.66
C GLY A 35 2.31 5.47 8.55
N THR A 36 2.69 4.54 9.42
CA THR A 36 3.92 4.66 10.22
C THR A 36 5.19 4.46 9.40
N GLY A 37 5.09 3.72 8.29
CA GLY A 37 6.20 3.29 7.45
C GLY A 37 6.92 2.02 7.93
N GLY A 38 6.53 1.46 9.08
CA GLY A 38 7.14 0.24 9.62
C GLY A 38 7.10 -0.94 8.65
N THR A 39 5.96 -1.16 7.98
CA THR A 39 5.78 -2.27 7.03
C THR A 39 6.68 -2.12 5.82
N ILE A 40 6.59 -1.02 5.05
CA ILE A 40 7.38 -0.86 3.84
C ILE A 40 8.89 -0.81 4.13
N ALA A 41 9.30 -0.10 5.17
CA ALA A 41 10.70 0.00 5.53
C ALA A 41 11.25 -1.35 6.03
N GLY A 42 10.48 -2.06 6.86
CA GLY A 42 10.93 -3.31 7.47
C GLY A 42 10.94 -4.45 6.48
N VAL A 43 9.90 -4.58 5.67
CA VAL A 43 9.88 -5.56 4.57
C VAL A 43 10.98 -5.25 3.56
N GLY A 44 11.15 -3.99 3.17
CA GLY A 44 12.19 -3.61 2.22
C GLY A 44 13.61 -3.91 2.72
N MET A 45 13.92 -3.60 3.98
CA MET A 45 15.22 -3.92 4.58
C MET A 45 15.42 -5.44 4.67
N GLY A 46 14.45 -6.18 5.20
CA GLY A 46 14.57 -7.63 5.37
C GLY A 46 14.64 -8.40 4.04
N LEU A 47 13.93 -7.97 3.01
CA LEU A 47 14.02 -8.59 1.68
C LEU A 47 15.35 -8.30 1.00
N LYS A 48 15.86 -7.06 1.08
CA LYS A 48 17.16 -6.71 0.47
C LYS A 48 18.36 -7.35 1.16
N GLU A 49 18.23 -7.83 2.39
CA GLU A 49 19.24 -8.71 3.02
C GLU A 49 19.37 -10.06 2.30
N HIS A 50 18.30 -10.56 1.67
CA HIS A 50 18.31 -11.79 0.87
C HIS A 50 18.73 -11.54 -0.58
N ASP A 51 18.15 -10.51 -1.21
CA ASP A 51 18.52 -10.09 -2.57
C ASP A 51 18.31 -8.58 -2.76
N GLU A 52 19.41 -7.84 -2.96
CA GLU A 52 19.40 -6.39 -3.18
C GLU A 52 18.60 -5.97 -4.43
N LYS A 53 18.40 -6.89 -5.40
CA LYS A 53 17.68 -6.62 -6.65
C LYS A 53 16.17 -6.54 -6.51
N ILE A 54 15.61 -6.99 -5.39
CA ILE A 54 14.17 -6.92 -5.14
C ILE A 54 13.74 -5.46 -5.13
N ALA A 55 12.77 -5.13 -5.98
CA ALA A 55 12.26 -3.76 -6.11
C ALA A 55 11.27 -3.43 -4.99
N ILE A 56 11.54 -2.38 -4.21
CA ILE A 56 10.67 -1.89 -3.15
C ILE A 56 10.00 -0.59 -3.62
N ALA A 57 8.69 -0.65 -3.84
CA ALA A 57 7.92 0.50 -4.30
C ALA A 57 7.01 1.07 -3.22
N LEU A 58 7.06 2.39 -2.99
CA LEU A 58 6.05 3.08 -2.20
C LEU A 58 4.76 3.23 -3.01
N THR A 59 3.62 2.88 -2.44
CA THR A 59 2.31 3.17 -3.04
C THR A 59 1.56 4.20 -2.21
N ASP A 60 1.64 5.47 -2.60
CA ASP A 60 1.17 6.59 -1.78
C ASP A 60 -0.21 7.09 -2.25
N PRO A 61 -1.18 7.34 -1.35
CA PRO A 61 -2.45 7.96 -1.72
C PRO A 61 -2.27 9.45 -2.02
N HIS A 62 -3.25 10.08 -2.68
CA HIS A 62 -3.33 11.55 -2.70
C HIS A 62 -3.47 12.13 -1.28
N GLY A 63 -2.98 13.35 -1.07
CA GLY A 63 -2.89 14.00 0.25
C GLY A 63 -1.68 13.59 1.10
N ALA A 64 -0.96 12.54 0.71
CA ALA A 64 0.29 12.14 1.34
C ALA A 64 1.50 12.86 0.72
N ALA A 65 2.57 13.01 1.49
CA ALA A 65 3.78 13.74 1.08
C ALA A 65 4.93 12.82 0.62
N LEU A 66 4.83 11.51 0.86
CA LEU A 66 5.96 10.60 0.69
C LEU A 66 6.27 10.32 -0.79
N TYR A 67 5.28 10.27 -1.66
CA TYR A 67 5.48 10.21 -3.12
C TYR A 67 6.43 11.29 -3.59
N SER A 68 6.14 12.56 -3.24
CA SER A 68 6.95 13.70 -3.66
C SER A 68 8.35 13.64 -3.04
N TYR A 69 8.42 13.21 -1.78
CA TYR A 69 9.70 13.06 -1.10
C TYR A 69 10.62 12.04 -1.80
N TYR A 70 10.12 10.85 -2.15
CA TYR A 70 10.94 9.86 -2.85
C TYR A 70 11.15 10.19 -4.33
N ALA A 71 10.29 11.01 -4.94
CA ALA A 71 10.45 11.46 -6.32
C ALA A 71 11.46 12.61 -6.49
N CYS A 72 11.43 13.61 -5.62
CA CYS A 72 12.22 14.84 -5.77
C CYS A 72 12.86 15.38 -4.48
N GLY A 73 12.72 14.70 -3.34
CA GLY A 73 13.31 15.10 -2.06
C GLY A 73 12.49 16.09 -1.24
N GLU A 74 11.32 16.51 -1.74
CA GLU A 74 10.46 17.49 -1.05
C GLU A 74 9.20 16.83 -0.46
N LEU A 75 8.94 17.08 0.82
CA LEU A 75 7.68 16.69 1.47
C LEU A 75 6.57 17.64 1.03
N LYS A 76 5.88 17.28 -0.04
CA LYS A 76 4.74 18.03 -0.58
C LYS A 76 3.52 17.14 -0.74
N ALA A 77 2.46 17.46 0.01
CA ALA A 77 1.15 16.84 -0.11
C ALA A 77 0.30 17.56 -1.16
N GLU A 78 -0.34 16.80 -2.05
CA GLU A 78 -1.26 17.31 -3.07
C GLU A 78 -2.52 16.42 -3.13
N GLY A 79 -3.69 17.05 -3.21
CA GLY A 79 -4.98 16.36 -3.15
C GLY A 79 -5.33 15.86 -1.75
N ASN A 80 -6.22 14.89 -1.68
CA ASN A 80 -6.69 14.25 -0.45
C ASN A 80 -7.03 12.78 -0.73
N SER A 81 -7.21 12.01 0.33
CA SER A 81 -7.70 10.64 0.28
C SER A 81 -8.58 10.38 1.48
N VAL A 82 -9.61 9.57 1.29
CA VAL A 82 -10.47 9.04 2.36
C VAL A 82 -9.90 7.76 2.98
N ALA A 83 -8.79 7.25 2.47
CA ALA A 83 -8.15 6.05 3.01
C ALA A 83 -7.66 6.30 4.43
N GLU A 84 -8.06 5.42 5.35
CA GLU A 84 -7.65 5.49 6.75
C GLU A 84 -6.41 4.63 7.00
N GLY A 85 -5.58 5.04 7.96
CA GLY A 85 -4.39 4.29 8.39
C GLY A 85 -3.14 4.47 7.52
N ILE A 86 -3.26 5.16 6.38
CA ILE A 86 -2.17 5.47 5.46
C ILE A 86 -2.15 6.98 5.14
N GLY A 87 -1.12 7.43 4.45
CA GLY A 87 -0.98 8.82 4.02
C GLY A 87 -0.18 9.65 5.03
N GLN A 88 1.14 9.64 4.87
CA GLN A 88 2.06 10.24 5.81
C GLN A 88 2.60 11.58 5.29
N GLY A 89 2.70 12.56 6.19
CA GLY A 89 3.16 13.92 5.89
C GLY A 89 4.64 14.19 6.23
N ARG A 90 5.32 13.27 6.92
CA ARG A 90 6.74 13.41 7.33
C ARG A 90 7.50 12.09 7.27
N ILE A 91 8.82 12.18 7.26
CA ILE A 91 9.68 11.02 7.52
C ILE A 91 9.61 10.68 9.01
N THR A 92 9.16 9.46 9.31
CA THR A 92 9.13 8.91 10.67
C THR A 92 10.43 8.19 10.96
N ALA A 93 10.74 7.92 12.23
CA ALA A 93 11.93 7.13 12.56
C ALA A 93 11.89 5.70 11.97
N ASN A 94 10.69 5.17 11.69
CA ASN A 94 10.55 3.90 10.98
C ASN A 94 10.93 4.02 9.48
N LEU A 95 10.73 5.18 8.85
CA LEU A 95 11.07 5.41 7.43
C LEU A 95 12.54 5.80 7.20
N GLU A 96 13.28 6.14 8.25
CA GLU A 96 14.70 6.47 8.13
C GLU A 96 15.50 5.31 7.51
N GLY A 97 16.13 5.56 6.37
CA GLY A 97 16.91 4.57 5.63
C GLY A 97 16.07 3.52 4.88
N ALA A 98 14.75 3.71 4.75
CA ALA A 98 13.91 2.80 3.98
C ALA A 98 14.42 2.69 2.52
N PRO A 99 14.64 1.48 1.99
CA PRO A 99 15.27 1.31 0.68
C PRO A 99 14.23 1.36 -0.45
N ILE A 100 13.61 2.52 -0.65
CA ILE A 100 12.57 2.72 -1.66
C ILE A 100 13.21 2.95 -3.05
N ASP A 101 12.95 2.04 -3.99
CA ASP A 101 13.51 2.07 -5.36
C ASP A 101 12.63 2.87 -6.34
N THR A 102 11.32 2.88 -6.12
CA THR A 102 10.35 3.62 -6.93
C THR A 102 9.12 3.98 -6.11
N GLN A 103 8.21 4.75 -6.69
CA GLN A 103 6.95 5.11 -6.05
C GLN A 103 5.81 5.09 -7.08
N PHE A 104 4.57 5.02 -6.57
CA PHE A 104 3.34 5.23 -7.33
C PHE A 104 2.40 6.14 -6.54
N ARG A 105 1.68 7.03 -7.25
CA ARG A 105 0.55 7.79 -6.70
C ARG A 105 -0.72 7.10 -7.13
N ILE A 106 -1.56 6.73 -6.18
CA ILE A 106 -2.85 6.07 -6.45
C ILE A 106 -3.98 6.94 -5.90
N SER A 107 -5.02 7.10 -6.70
CA SER A 107 -6.25 7.82 -6.34
C SER A 107 -7.21 6.94 -5.54
N ASP A 108 -8.16 7.56 -4.84
CA ASP A 108 -9.20 6.81 -4.13
C ASP A 108 -10.06 6.02 -5.12
N GLU A 109 -10.34 6.58 -6.29
CA GLU A 109 -11.11 5.94 -7.36
C GLU A 109 -10.41 4.70 -7.90
N GLU A 110 -9.10 4.78 -8.13
CA GLU A 110 -8.31 3.62 -8.55
C GLU A 110 -8.23 2.56 -7.43
N GLY A 111 -8.06 2.99 -6.18
CA GLY A 111 -8.11 2.07 -5.04
C GLY A 111 -9.48 1.38 -4.91
N LEU A 112 -10.56 2.12 -5.09
CA LEU A 112 -11.95 1.64 -5.03
C LEU A 112 -12.26 0.64 -6.14
N GLU A 113 -11.74 0.84 -7.35
CA GLU A 113 -11.84 -0.14 -8.44
C GLU A 113 -11.29 -1.50 -7.99
N TRP A 114 -10.11 -1.52 -7.35
CA TRP A 114 -9.53 -2.75 -6.84
C TRP A 114 -10.27 -3.33 -5.64
N VAL A 115 -10.74 -2.51 -4.69
CA VAL A 115 -11.62 -2.98 -3.61
C VAL A 115 -12.84 -3.68 -4.21
N ALA A 116 -13.43 -3.09 -5.26
CA ALA A 116 -14.63 -3.61 -5.83
C ALA A 116 -14.42 -4.97 -6.51
N ARG A 117 -13.36 -5.06 -7.32
CA ARG A 117 -12.96 -6.29 -8.01
C ARG A 117 -12.55 -7.39 -7.05
N LEU A 118 -11.78 -7.08 -6.01
CA LEU A 118 -11.40 -8.06 -4.98
C LEU A 118 -12.62 -8.68 -4.29
N LEU A 119 -13.66 -7.89 -4.02
CA LEU A 119 -14.88 -8.44 -3.43
C LEU A 119 -15.70 -9.25 -4.45
N ALA A 120 -15.90 -8.71 -5.66
CA ALA A 120 -16.78 -9.31 -6.67
C ALA A 120 -16.18 -10.55 -7.36
N GLU A 121 -14.87 -10.54 -7.61
CA GLU A 121 -14.16 -11.57 -8.37
C GLU A 121 -13.49 -12.61 -7.44
N GLU A 122 -12.98 -12.18 -6.27
CA GLU A 122 -12.15 -13.01 -5.38
C GLU A 122 -12.78 -13.25 -3.99
N GLY A 123 -13.93 -12.62 -3.69
CA GLY A 123 -14.62 -12.77 -2.41
C GLY A 123 -13.92 -12.09 -1.22
N LEU A 124 -13.00 -11.16 -1.47
CA LEU A 124 -12.21 -10.47 -0.45
C LEU A 124 -12.82 -9.11 -0.08
N CYS A 125 -13.38 -9.00 1.12
CA CYS A 125 -13.93 -7.75 1.67
C CYS A 125 -12.87 -6.99 2.48
N LEU A 126 -12.38 -5.85 1.97
CA LEU A 126 -11.15 -5.18 2.44
C LEU A 126 -11.30 -3.66 2.55
N GLY A 127 -10.42 -3.04 3.34
CA GLY A 127 -10.29 -1.58 3.40
C GLY A 127 -9.61 -0.97 2.17
N LEU A 128 -9.77 0.35 2.00
CA LEU A 128 -9.24 1.10 0.84
C LEU A 128 -7.72 1.05 0.72
N SER A 129 -6.99 0.98 1.84
CA SER A 129 -5.53 0.80 1.82
C SER A 129 -5.10 -0.48 1.10
N SER A 130 -5.91 -1.55 1.16
CA SER A 130 -5.65 -2.80 0.44
C SER A 130 -5.89 -2.64 -1.06
N GLY A 131 -6.94 -1.92 -1.46
CA GLY A 131 -7.19 -1.60 -2.87
C GLY A 131 -6.07 -0.75 -3.48
N ILE A 132 -5.62 0.27 -2.73
CA ILE A 132 -4.48 1.11 -3.11
C ILE A 132 -3.21 0.26 -3.25
N ASN A 133 -2.92 -0.60 -2.28
CA ASN A 133 -1.80 -1.52 -2.32
C ASN A 133 -1.81 -2.45 -3.55
N VAL A 134 -2.98 -3.00 -3.91
CA VAL A 134 -3.13 -3.84 -5.09
C VAL A 134 -2.94 -3.04 -6.38
N ALA A 135 -3.44 -1.81 -6.45
CA ALA A 135 -3.17 -0.92 -7.58
C ALA A 135 -1.66 -0.69 -7.78
N GLY A 136 -0.96 -0.41 -6.68
CA GLY A 136 0.50 -0.30 -6.65
C GLY A 136 1.22 -1.58 -7.08
N ALA A 137 0.74 -2.74 -6.64
CA ALA A 137 1.31 -4.03 -7.02
C ALA A 137 1.17 -4.30 -8.53
N VAL A 138 0.03 -3.93 -9.10
CA VAL A 138 -0.22 -4.03 -10.54
C VAL A 138 0.67 -3.05 -11.32
N ALA A 139 0.86 -1.82 -10.82
CA ALA A 139 1.78 -0.86 -11.41
C ALA A 139 3.23 -1.36 -11.37
N LEU A 140 3.68 -1.89 -10.23
CA LEU A 140 5.01 -2.48 -10.09
C LEU A 140 5.20 -3.70 -11.01
N GLY A 141 4.20 -4.59 -11.08
CA GLY A 141 4.24 -5.74 -11.98
C GLY A 141 4.37 -5.34 -13.45
N LYS A 142 3.68 -4.27 -13.88
CA LYS A 142 3.84 -3.71 -15.23
C LYS A 142 5.25 -3.14 -15.45
N GLN A 143 5.85 -2.50 -14.45
CA GLN A 143 7.20 -1.95 -14.52
C GLN A 143 8.27 -3.05 -14.58
N LEU A 144 8.11 -4.14 -13.82
CA LEU A 144 9.05 -5.27 -13.79
C LEU A 144 8.89 -6.20 -15.00
N GLY A 145 7.69 -6.27 -15.59
CA GLY A 145 7.41 -7.03 -16.80
C GLY A 145 6.85 -8.43 -16.54
N THR A 146 6.55 -9.13 -17.64
CA THR A 146 5.89 -10.44 -17.61
C THR A 146 6.70 -11.48 -16.83
N GLY A 147 6.03 -12.21 -15.93
CA GLY A 147 6.64 -13.27 -15.13
C GLY A 147 7.17 -12.81 -13.78
N ALA A 148 7.22 -11.49 -13.53
CA ALA A 148 7.59 -10.94 -12.23
C ALA A 148 6.57 -11.32 -11.14
N ARG A 149 7.08 -11.57 -9.94
CA ARG A 149 6.32 -11.90 -8.74
C ARG A 149 6.35 -10.74 -7.76
N VAL A 150 5.22 -10.08 -7.64
CA VAL A 150 5.05 -8.92 -6.76
C VAL A 150 4.17 -9.29 -5.58
N ALA A 151 4.63 -8.96 -4.38
CA ALA A 151 3.84 -9.07 -3.16
C ALA A 151 3.37 -7.69 -2.68
N THR A 152 2.19 -7.66 -2.05
CA THR A 152 1.67 -6.50 -1.34
C THR A 152 0.86 -6.95 -0.12
N ILE A 153 0.29 -6.01 0.63
CA ILE A 153 -0.41 -6.28 1.89
C ILE A 153 -1.90 -5.96 1.77
N LEU A 154 -2.74 -6.91 2.18
CA LEU A 154 -4.17 -6.69 2.40
C LEU A 154 -4.36 -6.42 3.90
N CYS A 155 -4.45 -5.14 4.27
CA CYS A 155 -4.18 -4.69 5.64
C CYS A 155 -5.25 -5.09 6.64
N ASP A 156 -6.53 -4.97 6.28
CA ASP A 156 -7.64 -5.26 7.16
C ASP A 156 -8.95 -5.50 6.40
N THR A 157 -9.96 -5.92 7.16
CA THR A 157 -11.26 -6.30 6.62
C THR A 157 -12.14 -5.08 6.33
N GLY A 158 -12.92 -5.18 5.26
CA GLY A 158 -13.89 -4.16 4.85
C GLY A 158 -15.00 -3.91 5.88
N PHE A 159 -15.20 -4.85 6.82
CA PHE A 159 -16.23 -4.74 7.86
C PHE A 159 -16.05 -3.54 8.79
N ARG A 160 -14.83 -3.01 8.91
CA ARG A 160 -14.54 -1.79 9.67
C ARG A 160 -15.09 -0.53 8.99
N TYR A 161 -15.40 -0.61 7.70
CA TYR A 161 -15.75 0.51 6.84
C TYR A 161 -17.20 0.41 6.31
N LEU A 162 -18.07 -0.34 6.99
CA LEU A 162 -19.47 -0.51 6.58
C LEU A 162 -20.27 0.80 6.57
N SER A 163 -19.96 1.73 7.48
CA SER A 163 -20.57 3.05 7.52
C SER A 163 -19.93 4.08 6.57
N SER A 164 -18.86 3.71 5.88
CA SER A 164 -18.12 4.58 4.95
C SER A 164 -17.95 3.94 3.58
N LEU A 165 -16.85 3.21 3.36
CA LEU A 165 -16.46 2.62 2.08
C LEU A 165 -17.54 1.74 1.46
N TYR A 166 -18.36 1.09 2.29
CA TYR A 166 -19.47 0.22 1.85
C TYR A 166 -20.85 0.86 2.05
N ASN A 167 -20.92 2.20 2.09
CA ASN A 167 -22.14 2.97 2.19
C ASN A 167 -22.29 3.89 0.96
N ALA A 168 -23.34 3.70 0.16
CA ALA A 168 -23.56 4.46 -1.06
C ALA A 168 -23.77 5.97 -0.83
N GLU A 169 -24.46 6.35 0.25
CA GLU A 169 -24.67 7.77 0.57
C GLU A 169 -23.34 8.44 0.96
N TRP A 170 -22.52 7.76 1.75
CA TRP A 170 -21.21 8.25 2.13
C TRP A 170 -20.29 8.40 0.92
N LEU A 171 -20.22 7.40 0.03
CA LEU A 171 -19.42 7.49 -1.21
C LEU A 171 -19.86 8.69 -2.07
N ARG A 172 -21.16 8.87 -2.27
CA ARG A 172 -21.70 10.04 -3.00
C ARG A 172 -21.34 11.36 -2.32
N SER A 173 -21.38 11.41 -0.97
CA SER A 173 -20.99 12.62 -0.22
C SER A 173 -19.50 12.98 -0.33
N LYS A 174 -18.69 12.05 -0.84
CA LYS A 174 -17.25 12.22 -1.10
C LYS A 174 -16.93 12.33 -2.59
N ASP A 175 -17.95 12.42 -3.45
CA ASP A 175 -17.81 12.40 -4.90
C ASP A 175 -17.06 11.15 -5.43
N LEU A 176 -17.18 10.03 -4.72
CA LEU A 176 -16.52 8.77 -5.06
C LEU A 176 -17.46 7.79 -5.80
N PRO A 177 -16.92 6.89 -6.64
CA PRO A 177 -17.70 5.85 -7.32
C PRO A 177 -18.47 4.99 -6.32
N VAL A 178 -19.76 4.77 -6.60
CA VAL A 178 -20.59 3.85 -5.82
C VAL A 178 -20.44 2.45 -6.40
N PHE A 179 -20.23 1.46 -5.53
CA PHE A 179 -20.16 0.08 -5.98
C PHE A 179 -21.49 -0.39 -6.61
N PRO A 180 -21.47 -1.13 -7.73
CA PRO A 180 -22.70 -1.52 -8.44
C PRO A 180 -23.72 -2.29 -7.60
N TRP A 181 -23.29 -3.03 -6.57
CA TRP A 181 -24.20 -3.75 -5.68
C TRP A 181 -24.83 -2.87 -4.58
N LEU A 182 -24.33 -1.66 -4.37
CA LEU A 182 -24.89 -0.68 -3.41
C LEU A 182 -25.85 0.32 -4.07
N GLU A 183 -26.00 0.28 -5.38
CA GLU A 183 -26.94 1.15 -6.11
C GLU A 183 -28.40 0.67 -6.05
N ARG A 184 -28.66 -0.52 -5.50
CA ARG A 184 -29.97 -1.17 -5.47
C ARG A 184 -30.87 -0.69 -4.35
#